data_AF-A0A9P1AIZ9-F1
#
_entry.id   AF-A0A9P1AIZ9-F1
#
_cell.length_a   1.000
_cell.length_b   1.000
_cell.length_c   1.000
_cell.angle_alpha   90.00
_cell.angle_beta   90.00
_cell.angle_gamma   90.00
#
_symmetry.space_group_name_H-M   'P 1'
#
loop_
_entity.id
_entity.type
_entity.pdbx_description
1 polymer ?
#
loop_
_entity_poly.entity_id
_entity_poly.type
_entity_poly.pdbx_seq_one_letter_code
_entity_poly.pdbx_strand_id
1 'polypeptide(L)'
;MFDAKNMMAACDPRHGRYLTVAAMFRGRMSMREVDEQMLNVQNKNSSYFVEWIPNNVKTAVCDIPPRGFKMAATFVGNSTAIQEIFKRISEQFTAMFRRKAFLHWYTGEGMDEMEFTEAESNMNDLISEYQQYQEATAEDDVDGYAEERCTKTCSLSQ
;
A
#
# COMPACT_ATOMS: atom_id res chain seq x y z
N MET A 1 2.23 15.89 6.63
CA MET A 1 1.77 14.89 5.63
C MET A 1 2.12 13.49 6.09
N PHE A 2 3.40 13.11 6.16
CA PHE A 2 3.89 11.77 6.52
C PHE A 2 3.81 11.38 8.02
N ASP A 3 3.04 12.13 8.82
CA ASP A 3 2.83 11.77 10.23
C ASP A 3 1.60 10.85 10.31
N ALA A 4 1.72 9.75 11.06
CA ALA A 4 0.66 8.75 11.26
C ALA A 4 -0.65 9.38 11.73
N LYS A 5 -0.57 10.47 12.51
CA LYS A 5 -1.75 11.22 12.99
C LYS A 5 -2.60 11.85 11.89
N ASN A 6 -2.06 12.03 10.69
CA ASN A 6 -2.77 12.58 9.55
C ASN A 6 -3.31 11.50 8.60
N MET A 7 -3.09 10.22 8.89
CA MET A 7 -3.60 9.13 8.08
C MET A 7 -5.09 8.91 8.36
N MET A 8 -5.86 8.76 7.29
CA MET A 8 -7.29 8.41 7.39
C MET A 8 -7.50 6.91 7.61
N ALA A 9 -6.46 6.13 7.33
CA ALA A 9 -6.38 4.71 7.61
C ALA A 9 -5.64 4.53 8.96
N ALA A 10 -6.23 3.77 9.89
CA ALA A 10 -5.64 3.53 11.21
C ALA A 10 -4.50 2.49 11.15
N CYS A 11 -3.39 2.92 10.55
CA CYS A 11 -2.11 2.21 10.41
C CYS A 11 -0.93 3.21 10.54
N ASP A 12 0.21 2.78 11.08
CA ASP A 12 1.43 3.62 11.11
C ASP A 12 2.28 3.36 9.86
N PRO A 13 2.49 4.35 8.97
CA PRO A 13 3.32 4.17 7.78
C PRO A 13 4.78 3.81 8.07
N ARG A 14 5.26 3.99 9.31
CA ARG A 14 6.63 3.62 9.72
C ARG A 14 6.79 2.12 9.96
N HIS A 15 5.70 1.36 10.10
CA HIS A 15 5.75 -0.09 10.22
C HIS A 15 5.82 -0.82 8.87
N GLY A 16 5.86 -0.06 7.76
CA GLY A 16 6.01 -0.60 6.42
C GLY A 16 6.82 0.30 5.51
N ARG A 17 6.68 0.06 4.20
CA ARG A 17 7.35 0.80 3.14
C ARG A 17 6.31 1.32 2.14
N TYR A 18 6.59 2.47 1.55
CA TYR A 18 5.79 3.04 0.47
C TYR A 18 6.21 2.40 -0.85
N LEU A 19 5.25 1.77 -1.52
CA LEU A 19 5.37 1.30 -2.89
C LEU A 19 5.29 2.50 -3.85
N THR A 20 4.22 3.29 -3.72
CA THR A 20 4.01 4.52 -4.49
C THR A 20 3.32 5.59 -3.66
N VAL A 21 3.55 6.85 -4.02
CA VAL A 21 2.96 8.00 -3.34
C VAL A 21 2.50 9.03 -4.37
N ALA A 22 1.29 9.56 -4.17
CA ALA A 22 0.84 10.79 -4.81
C ALA A 22 0.55 11.87 -3.75
N ALA A 23 1.14 13.05 -3.94
CA ALA A 23 0.94 14.21 -3.08
C ALA A 23 0.34 15.36 -3.90
N MET A 24 -0.87 15.77 -3.56
CA MET A 24 -1.56 16.88 -4.22
C MET A 24 -1.62 18.08 -3.30
N PHE A 25 -0.90 19.13 -3.65
CA PHE A 25 -0.89 20.40 -2.95
C PHE A 25 -1.89 21.35 -3.59
N ARG A 26 -2.62 22.09 -2.76
CA ARG A 26 -3.64 23.06 -3.19
C ARG A 26 -3.42 24.42 -2.52
N GLY A 27 -3.50 25.49 -3.30
CA GLY A 27 -3.25 26.87 -2.87
C GLY A 27 -2.00 27.47 -3.55
N ARG A 28 -1.83 28.79 -3.44
CA ARG A 28 -0.70 29.49 -4.06
C ARG A 28 0.60 29.18 -3.33
N MET A 29 1.51 28.47 -4.00
CA MET A 29 2.82 28.09 -3.47
C MET A 29 3.86 27.94 -4.58
N SER A 30 5.13 27.98 -4.23
CA SER A 30 6.21 27.78 -5.18
C SER A 30 6.35 26.28 -5.50
N MET A 31 6.22 25.91 -6.78
CA MET A 31 6.46 24.51 -7.22
C MET A 31 7.87 24.05 -6.84
N ARG A 32 8.87 24.94 -6.95
CA ARG A 32 10.25 24.63 -6.58
C ARG A 32 10.38 24.23 -5.11
N GLU A 33 9.69 24.94 -4.23
CA GLU A 33 9.71 24.65 -2.79
C GLU A 33 9.02 23.32 -2.49
N VAL A 34 7.91 23.02 -3.18
CA VAL A 34 7.23 21.71 -3.06
C VAL A 34 8.16 20.58 -3.44
N ASP A 35 8.86 20.70 -4.57
CA ASP A 35 9.78 19.66 -5.05
C ASP A 35 10.98 19.49 -4.13
N GLU A 36 11.58 20.60 -3.66
CA GLU A 36 12.68 20.58 -2.68
C GLU A 36 12.27 19.87 -1.37
N GLN A 37 11.08 20.18 -0.83
CA GLN A 37 10.60 19.54 0.40
C GLN A 37 10.28 18.05 0.19
N MET A 38 9.69 17.68 -0.93
CA MET A 38 9.35 16.28 -1.23
C MET A 38 10.60 15.44 -1.47
N LEU A 39 11.64 16.00 -2.09
CA LEU A 39 12.94 15.36 -2.20
C LEU A 39 13.64 15.22 -0.84
N ASN A 40 13.60 16.27 0.00
CA ASN A 40 14.18 16.24 1.34
C ASN A 40 13.56 15.15 2.23
N VAL A 41 12.24 14.99 2.17
CA VAL A 41 11.53 13.94 2.92
C VAL A 41 11.95 12.55 2.43
N GLN A 42 12.02 12.32 1.12
CA GLN A 42 12.46 11.05 0.55
C GLN A 42 13.90 10.72 0.97
N ASN A 43 14.82 11.69 0.88
CA ASN A 43 16.23 11.46 1.23
C ASN A 43 16.44 11.16 2.71
N LYS A 44 15.72 11.85 3.61
CA LYS A 44 15.83 11.63 5.06
C LYS A 44 15.20 10.33 5.54
N ASN A 45 14.26 9.79 4.78
CA ASN A 45 13.42 8.66 5.16
C ASN A 45 13.50 7.55 4.09
N SER A 46 14.61 7.45 3.37
CA SER A 46 14.73 6.62 2.16
C SER A 46 14.41 5.14 2.41
N SER A 47 14.71 4.62 3.59
CA SER A 47 14.38 3.24 3.99
C SER A 47 12.88 2.94 3.97
N TYR A 48 12.03 3.96 4.17
CA TYR A 48 10.57 3.80 4.14
C TYR A 48 10.00 3.87 2.72
N PHE A 49 10.82 4.06 1.69
CA PHE A 49 10.41 3.98 0.29
C PHE A 49 11.10 2.76 -0.33
N VAL A 50 10.38 2.01 -1.16
CA VAL A 50 11.00 0.86 -1.85
C VAL A 50 12.00 1.36 -2.90
N GLU A 51 13.19 0.75 -2.95
CA GLU A 51 14.23 1.17 -3.91
C GLU A 51 14.02 0.64 -5.33
N TRP A 52 13.30 -0.49 -5.48
CA TRP A 52 13.06 -1.16 -6.76
C TRP A 52 12.00 -0.48 -7.63
N ILE A 53 11.20 0.45 -7.07
CA ILE A 53 10.35 1.37 -7.84
C ILE A 53 11.02 2.75 -7.89
N PRO A 54 11.77 3.08 -8.96
CA PRO A 54 12.43 4.38 -9.06
C PRO A 54 11.41 5.51 -9.19
N ASN A 55 11.68 6.65 -8.54
CA ASN A 55 10.85 7.87 -8.62
C ASN A 55 9.36 7.62 -8.29
N ASN A 56 9.09 6.79 -7.27
CA ASN A 56 7.76 6.33 -6.87
C ASN A 56 6.88 7.39 -6.18
N VAL A 57 7.42 8.57 -5.91
CA VAL A 57 6.68 9.72 -5.35
C VAL A 57 6.39 10.73 -6.45
N LYS A 58 5.10 11.03 -6.67
CA LYS A 58 4.65 12.06 -7.62
C LYS A 58 3.91 13.19 -6.91
N THR A 59 4.19 14.41 -7.35
CA THR A 59 3.63 15.64 -6.78
C THR A 59 2.77 16.34 -7.82
N ALA A 60 1.68 16.95 -7.38
CA ALA A 60 0.84 17.82 -8.19
C ALA A 60 0.49 19.09 -7.40
N VAL A 61 0.40 20.22 -8.09
CA VAL A 61 0.05 21.51 -7.48
C VAL A 61 -1.16 22.09 -8.20
N CYS A 62 -2.15 22.54 -7.42
CA CYS A 62 -3.35 23.20 -7.93
C CYS A 62 -3.53 24.55 -7.23
N ASP A 63 -3.65 25.64 -8.00
CA ASP A 63 -3.74 26.99 -7.44
C ASP A 63 -5.03 27.27 -6.66
N ILE A 64 -6.07 26.45 -6.83
CA ILE A 64 -7.38 26.63 -6.20
C ILE A 64 -7.42 25.87 -4.86
N PRO A 65 -7.37 26.58 -3.71
CA PRO A 65 -7.44 25.93 -2.39
C PRO A 65 -8.86 25.46 -2.07
N PRO A 66 -9.03 24.53 -1.11
CA PRO A 66 -10.35 24.15 -0.60
C PRO A 66 -10.97 25.27 0.26
N ARG A 67 -12.30 25.20 0.43
CA ARG A 67 -13.05 26.18 1.23
C ARG A 67 -12.55 26.20 2.68
N GLY A 68 -12.29 27.40 3.21
CA GLY A 68 -11.87 27.59 4.61
C GLY A 68 -10.36 27.48 4.85
N PHE A 69 -9.56 27.16 3.83
CA PHE A 69 -8.11 27.04 3.96
C PHE A 69 -7.39 27.85 2.88
N LYS A 70 -6.20 28.39 3.23
CA LYS A 70 -5.32 29.07 2.27
C LYS A 70 -4.44 28.07 1.51
N MET A 71 -4.06 26.99 2.17
CA MET A 71 -3.26 25.90 1.63
C MET A 71 -3.75 24.58 2.22
N ALA A 72 -3.68 23.52 1.43
CA ALA A 72 -3.95 22.16 1.86
C ALA A 72 -3.07 21.19 1.07
N ALA A 73 -2.87 19.99 1.62
CA ALA A 73 -2.20 18.92 0.90
C ALA A 73 -2.93 17.60 1.15
N THR A 74 -3.19 16.87 0.08
CA THR A 74 -3.79 15.54 0.10
C THR A 74 -2.72 14.51 -0.23
N PHE A 75 -2.70 13.42 0.53
CA PHE A 75 -1.73 12.35 0.38
C PHE A 75 -2.44 11.05 0.05
N VAL A 76 -1.96 10.37 -0.98
CA VAL A 76 -2.39 9.02 -1.34
C VAL A 76 -1.14 8.16 -1.33
N GLY A 77 -1.00 7.34 -0.30
CA GLY A 77 0.11 6.41 -0.16
C GLY A 77 -0.35 4.98 -0.39
N ASN A 78 0.27 4.30 -1.35
CA ASN A 78 0.24 2.84 -1.41
C ASN A 78 1.39 2.32 -0.53
N SER A 79 1.07 1.93 0.71
CA SER A 79 2.04 1.47 1.69
C SER A 79 1.72 0.06 2.16
N THR A 80 2.77 -0.75 2.33
CA THR A 80 2.65 -2.11 2.89
C THR A 80 2.13 -2.10 4.34
N ALA A 81 2.18 -0.96 5.04
CA ALA A 81 1.61 -0.80 6.38
C ALA A 81 0.08 -0.99 6.41
N ILE A 82 -0.61 -0.92 5.27
CA ILE A 82 -2.06 -1.16 5.18
C ILE A 82 -2.45 -2.56 5.67
N GLN A 83 -1.52 -3.52 5.64
CA GLN A 83 -1.71 -4.86 6.18
C GLN A 83 -2.14 -4.87 7.65
N GLU A 84 -1.81 -3.85 8.45
CA GLU A 84 -2.25 -3.74 9.85
C GLU A 84 -3.77 -3.66 9.98
N ILE A 85 -4.43 -2.99 9.04
CA ILE A 85 -5.89 -2.87 9.02
C ILE A 85 -6.51 -4.21 8.65
N PHE A 86 -5.96 -4.89 7.65
CA PHE A 86 -6.40 -6.22 7.25
C PHE A 86 -6.20 -7.24 8.36
N LYS A 87 -5.04 -7.23 9.04
CA LYS A 87 -4.77 -8.07 10.23
C LYS A 87 -5.83 -7.85 11.32
N ARG A 88 -6.14 -6.58 11.65
CA ARG A 88 -7.16 -6.25 12.66
C ARG A 88 -8.56 -6.71 12.28
N ILE A 89 -8.95 -6.59 11.02
CA ILE A 89 -10.25 -7.07 10.53
C ILE A 89 -10.27 -8.60 10.53
N SER A 90 -9.20 -9.25 10.06
CA SER A 90 -9.05 -10.71 10.04
C SER A 90 -9.18 -11.29 11.45
N GLU A 91 -8.47 -10.74 12.44
CA GLU A 91 -8.57 -11.18 13.84
C GLU A 91 -10.02 -11.13 14.39
N GLN A 92 -10.74 -10.03 14.12
CA GLN A 92 -12.13 -9.87 14.56
C GLN A 92 -13.06 -10.85 13.81
N PHE A 93 -12.85 -11.00 12.50
CA PHE A 93 -13.59 -11.93 11.67
C PHE A 93 -13.40 -13.37 12.16
N THR A 94 -12.15 -13.83 12.29
CA THR A 94 -11.80 -15.17 12.77
C THR A 94 -12.42 -15.45 14.14
N ALA A 95 -12.38 -14.48 15.06
CA ALA A 95 -12.97 -14.63 16.39
C ALA A 95 -14.50 -14.87 16.36
N MET A 96 -15.20 -14.19 15.45
CA MET A 96 -16.64 -14.35 15.25
C MET A 96 -16.98 -15.63 14.49
N PHE A 97 -16.26 -15.90 13.41
CA PHE A 97 -16.49 -17.03 12.50
C PHE A 97 -16.22 -18.38 13.18
N ARG A 98 -15.17 -18.48 14.00
CA ARG A 98 -14.90 -19.69 14.82
C ARG A 98 -16.04 -20.06 15.76
N ARG A 99 -16.84 -19.10 16.20
CA ARG A 99 -18.02 -19.31 17.06
C ARG A 99 -19.31 -19.46 16.25
N LYS A 100 -19.23 -19.38 14.92
CA LYS A 100 -20.36 -19.30 13.99
C LYS A 100 -21.40 -18.24 14.40
N ALA A 101 -20.94 -17.15 15.02
CA ALA A 101 -21.81 -16.11 15.53
C ALA A 101 -22.45 -15.36 14.35
N PHE A 102 -23.79 -15.25 14.36
CA PHE A 102 -24.60 -14.61 13.31
C PHE A 102 -24.46 -15.21 11.89
N LEU A 103 -23.79 -16.36 11.73
CA LEU A 103 -23.57 -16.98 10.43
C LEU A 103 -24.89 -17.31 9.68
N HIS A 104 -25.92 -17.71 10.43
CA HIS A 104 -27.24 -18.03 9.88
C HIS A 104 -27.92 -16.88 9.12
N TRP A 105 -27.57 -15.62 9.38
CA TRP A 105 -28.11 -14.48 8.62
C TRP A 105 -27.61 -14.45 7.18
N TYR A 106 -26.43 -15.04 6.93
CA TYR A 106 -25.84 -15.10 5.60
C TYR A 106 -26.23 -16.39 4.89
N THR A 107 -26.15 -17.53 5.58
CA THR A 107 -26.52 -18.81 4.99
C THR A 107 -28.03 -18.94 4.75
N GLY A 108 -28.86 -18.23 5.52
CA GLY A 108 -30.30 -18.11 5.28
C GLY A 108 -30.66 -17.39 3.98
N GLU A 109 -29.78 -16.53 3.47
CA GLU A 109 -29.92 -15.82 2.19
C GLU A 109 -29.25 -16.57 1.02
N GLY A 110 -28.70 -17.76 1.27
CA GLY A 110 -28.16 -18.65 0.25
C GLY A 110 -26.64 -18.68 0.11
N MET A 111 -25.88 -18.01 0.99
CA MET A 111 -24.42 -18.15 1.03
C MET A 111 -23.99 -19.50 1.63
N ASP A 112 -22.85 -20.03 1.18
CA ASP A 112 -22.22 -21.21 1.79
C ASP A 112 -21.21 -20.79 2.87
N GLU A 113 -21.09 -21.60 3.93
CA GLU A 113 -20.03 -21.42 4.94
C GLU A 113 -18.63 -21.49 4.31
N MET A 114 -18.47 -22.23 3.20
CA MET A 114 -17.22 -22.29 2.45
C MET A 114 -16.80 -20.92 1.89
N GLU A 115 -17.75 -20.06 1.48
CA GLU A 115 -17.46 -18.71 0.98
C GLU A 115 -16.79 -17.83 2.06
N PHE A 116 -17.13 -18.03 3.33
CA PHE A 116 -16.48 -17.35 4.45
C PHE A 116 -15.04 -17.82 4.64
N THR A 117 -14.79 -19.11 4.46
CA THR A 117 -13.45 -19.70 4.56
C THR A 117 -12.56 -19.21 3.41
N GLU A 118 -13.11 -19.14 2.20
CA GLU A 118 -12.42 -18.57 1.03
C GLU A 118 -12.09 -17.09 1.25
N ALA A 119 -13.05 -16.29 1.74
CA ALA A 119 -12.81 -14.89 2.06
C ALA A 119 -11.73 -14.69 3.14
N GLU A 120 -11.72 -15.53 4.18
CA GLU A 120 -10.66 -15.52 5.21
C GLU A 120 -9.29 -15.87 4.61
N SER A 121 -9.22 -16.88 3.74
CA SER A 121 -7.99 -17.27 3.05
C SER A 121 -7.47 -16.12 2.20
N ASN A 122 -8.31 -15.55 1.32
CA ASN A 122 -7.92 -14.47 0.43
C ASN A 122 -7.43 -13.23 1.20
N MET A 123 -8.02 -12.94 2.36
CA MET A 123 -7.56 -11.84 3.22
C MET A 123 -6.16 -12.11 3.79
N ASN A 124 -5.89 -13.34 4.20
CA ASN A 124 -4.57 -13.75 4.72
C ASN A 124 -3.51 -13.80 3.61
N ASP A 125 -3.90 -14.17 2.40
CA ASP A 125 -3.03 -14.14 1.22
C ASP A 125 -2.63 -12.68 0.90
N LEU A 126 -3.59 -11.75 0.88
CA LEU A 126 -3.32 -10.32 0.69
C LEU A 126 -2.37 -9.75 1.76
N ILE A 127 -2.54 -10.14 3.02
CA ILE A 127 -1.63 -9.75 4.10
C ILE A 127 -0.22 -10.26 3.82
N SER A 128 -0.10 -11.51 3.36
CA SER A 128 1.18 -12.15 3.04
C SER A 128 1.87 -11.50 1.85
N GLU A 129 1.12 -11.11 0.81
CA GLU A 129 1.64 -10.36 -0.34
C GLU A 129 2.24 -9.01 0.10
N TYR A 130 1.54 -8.25 0.96
CA TYR A 130 2.10 -7.00 1.50
C TYR A 130 3.35 -7.21 2.35
N GLN A 131 3.42 -8.31 3.10
CA GLN A 131 4.62 -8.66 3.87
C GLN A 131 5.79 -8.98 2.93
N GLN A 132 5.55 -9.73 1.86
CA GLN A 132 6.56 -10.07 0.86
C GLN A 132 7.14 -8.81 0.21
N TYR A 133 6.31 -7.88 -0.26
CA TYR A 133 6.79 -6.62 -0.85
C TYR A 133 7.50 -5.69 0.14
N GLN A 134 7.18 -5.80 1.44
CA GLN A 134 7.84 -5.04 2.48
C GLN A 134 9.27 -5.51 2.72
N GLU A 135 9.50 -6.83 2.62
CA GLU A 135 10.80 -7.48 2.81
C GLU A 135 11.64 -7.51 1.53
N ALA A 136 11.02 -7.36 0.36
CA ALA A 136 11.70 -7.35 -0.93
C ALA A 136 12.76 -6.25 -1.03
N THR A 137 13.91 -6.62 -1.58
CA THR A 137 15.04 -5.74 -1.88
C THR A 137 15.25 -5.62 -3.39
N ALA A 138 15.98 -4.59 -3.83
CA ALA A 138 16.30 -4.45 -5.25
C ALA A 138 17.14 -5.61 -5.84
N GLU A 139 17.82 -6.40 -5.01
CA GLU A 139 18.60 -7.56 -5.47
C GLU A 139 17.67 -8.72 -5.88
N ASP A 140 16.54 -8.88 -5.18
CA ASP A 140 15.58 -9.96 -5.43
C ASP A 140 14.85 -9.81 -6.79
N ASP A 141 14.73 -8.58 -7.31
CA ASP A 141 14.12 -8.30 -8.62
C ASP A 141 15.05 -8.68 -9.79
N VAL A 142 16.38 -8.63 -9.59
CA VAL A 142 17.37 -8.89 -10.65
C VAL A 142 17.36 -10.37 -11.07
N ASP A 143 17.11 -11.27 -10.14
CA ASP A 143 17.05 -12.71 -10.40
C ASP A 143 15.78 -13.11 -11.19
N GLY A 144 14.65 -12.43 -10.98
CA GLY A 144 13.41 -12.67 -11.72
C GLY A 144 13.51 -12.28 -13.22
N TYR A 145 14.21 -11.20 -13.54
CA TYR A 145 14.46 -10.79 -14.92
C TYR A 145 15.54 -11.64 -15.63
N ALA A 146 16.44 -12.28 -14.87
CA ALA A 146 17.45 -13.18 -15.42
C ALA A 146 16.85 -14.55 -15.80
N GLU A 147 15.94 -15.10 -14.99
CA GLU A 147 15.24 -16.36 -15.30
C GLU A 147 14.27 -16.24 -16.49
N GLU A 148 13.58 -15.11 -16.65
CA GLU A 148 12.74 -14.85 -17.84
C GLU A 148 13.54 -14.71 -19.14
N ARG A 149 14.81 -14.25 -19.09
CA ARG A 149 15.68 -14.26 -20.28
C ARG A 149 16.21 -15.64 -20.59
N CYS A 150 16.61 -16.41 -19.57
CA CYS A 150 17.18 -17.74 -19.78
C CYS A 150 16.16 -18.72 -20.40
N THR A 151 14.87 -18.58 -20.06
CA THR A 151 13.79 -19.39 -20.66
C THR A 151 13.42 -18.95 -22.08
N LYS A 152 13.49 -17.65 -22.41
CA LYS A 152 13.13 -17.14 -23.75
C LYS A 152 14.25 -17.26 -24.79
N THR A 153 15.52 -17.35 -24.40
CA THR A 153 16.64 -17.52 -25.36
C THR A 153 17.01 -18.97 -25.66
N CYS A 154 16.67 -19.93 -24.80
CA CYS A 154 17.03 -21.35 -25.02
C CYS A 154 16.09 -22.11 -25.97
N SER A 155 14.97 -21.51 -26.40
CA SER A 155 14.00 -22.15 -27.31
C SER A 155 14.10 -21.73 -28.78
N LEU A 156 15.13 -20.95 -29.16
CA LEU A 156 15.32 -20.45 -30.53
C LEU A 156 16.54 -21.05 -31.25
N SER A 157 17.10 -22.13 -30.73
CA SER A 157 18.20 -22.87 -31.38
C SER A 157 17.92 -24.36 -31.48
N GLN A 158 16.85 -24.73 -32.20
CA GLN A 158 16.76 -26.00 -32.96
C GLN A 158 15.94 -25.78 -34.22
#